data_AF-A0A944JK66-F1
#
_entry.id   AF-A0A944JK66-F1
#
_cell.length_a   1.000
_cell.length_b   1.000
_cell.length_c   1.000
_cell.angle_alpha   90.00
_cell.angle_beta   90.00
_cell.angle_gamma   90.00
#
_symmetry.space_group_name_H-M   'P 1'
#
loop_
_entity.id
_entity.type
_entity.pdbx_description
1 polymer ?
#
loop_
_entity_poly.entity_id
_entity_poly.type
_entity_poly.pdbx_seq_one_letter_code
_entity_poly.pdbx_strand_id
1 'polypeptide(L)'
;MNIRLRLTRLFAVTATTGMLLTACGGSGGHPSTSGSPSAVPGTSPAPSPTPTAPVTPGTPAPTTSAPDGGTPPLGSALLQPVWPFTTLAQAQAWERDFRSDGHQPWHLDPVQTALSFTQGYLGFQDVGRVSSPTVSGRDARIGVGLSVPEGAEGARGTVAVIHLVRYGNGPDAPWEVVGTDDTTLSLTTPAYGSVVHSPVLTGGRITGVDESIRVQVRQPSSTAPLGTACCTTAGGSAQPWNASVSFTGAHDPVLTIVAFTGGHLSEVERFTVTAVRTG
;
A
#
# COMPACT_ATOMS: atom_id res chain seq x y z
N MET A 1 38.92 36.59 9.98
CA MET A 1 38.39 36.77 11.34
C MET A 1 37.77 35.45 11.75
N ASN A 2 38.45 34.70 12.63
CA ASN A 2 38.08 33.34 13.04
C ASN A 2 37.06 33.40 14.18
N ILE A 3 35.92 32.72 14.06
CA ILE A 3 35.13 32.32 15.23
C ILE A 3 34.72 30.86 15.05
N ARG A 4 35.41 29.98 15.77
CA ARG A 4 34.95 28.63 16.10
C ARG A 4 33.98 28.74 17.27
N LEU A 5 32.79 28.15 17.17
CA LEU A 5 32.05 27.74 18.37
C LEU A 5 31.71 26.25 18.27
N ARG A 6 32.33 25.49 19.18
CA ARG A 6 31.86 24.19 19.65
C ARG A 6 30.76 24.46 20.69
N LEU A 7 29.65 23.73 20.68
CA LEU A 7 28.80 23.52 21.86
C LEU A 7 28.11 22.16 21.69
N THR A 8 28.67 21.08 22.24
CA THR A 8 28.38 20.48 23.56
C THR A 8 26.99 19.84 23.65
N ARG A 9 26.99 18.49 23.71
CA ARG A 9 25.87 17.61 24.01
C ARG A 9 25.29 17.90 25.40
N LEU A 10 23.98 17.83 25.53
CA LEU A 10 23.28 17.61 26.80
C LEU A 10 22.24 16.51 26.61
N PHE A 11 22.44 15.41 27.32
CA PHE A 11 21.46 14.36 27.56
C PHE A 11 20.46 14.86 28.61
N ALA A 12 19.17 14.67 28.38
CA ALA A 12 18.15 14.70 29.43
C ALA A 12 17.26 13.47 29.27
N VAL A 13 17.44 12.52 30.18
CA VAL A 13 16.56 11.38 30.43
C VAL A 13 15.50 11.85 31.40
N THR A 14 14.22 11.76 31.04
CA THR A 14 13.11 11.88 32.00
C THR A 14 12.22 10.66 31.88
N ALA A 15 12.32 9.80 32.90
CA ALA A 15 11.37 8.76 33.23
C ALA A 15 10.23 9.38 34.05
N THR A 16 8.97 9.09 33.69
CA THR A 16 7.81 9.34 34.56
C THR A 16 6.92 8.10 34.60
N THR A 17 6.66 7.69 35.84
CA THR A 17 5.93 6.50 36.27
C THR A 17 4.45 6.83 36.50
N GLY A 18 3.58 5.97 35.98
CA GLY A 18 2.35 5.44 36.62
C GLY A 18 1.18 6.36 37.00
N MET A 19 -0.05 5.97 36.63
CA MET A 19 -1.12 5.66 37.60
C MET A 19 -2.32 4.97 36.92
N LEU A 20 -2.76 3.84 37.50
CA LEU A 20 -4.03 3.16 37.25
C LEU A 20 -5.18 3.95 37.87
N LEU A 21 -6.38 3.90 37.28
CA LEU A 21 -7.66 3.93 38.02
C LEU A 21 -8.80 3.26 37.21
N THR A 22 -9.54 2.45 37.96
CA THR A 22 -10.73 1.64 37.68
C THR A 22 -12.04 2.45 37.63
N ALA A 23 -13.06 1.96 36.90
CA ALA A 23 -14.40 1.55 37.43
C ALA A 23 -15.63 1.79 36.51
N CYS A 24 -16.36 0.68 36.27
CA CYS A 24 -17.82 0.41 36.34
C CYS A 24 -18.91 1.36 35.74
N GLY A 25 -19.80 0.77 34.91
CA GLY A 25 -21.16 0.41 35.38
C GLY A 25 -22.42 1.02 34.68
N GLY A 26 -23.39 0.14 34.37
CA GLY A 26 -24.86 0.39 34.23
C GLY A 26 -25.35 0.65 32.79
N SER A 27 -26.16 -0.15 32.07
CA SER A 27 -27.42 -0.89 32.31
C SER A 27 -28.64 -0.05 32.73
N GLY A 28 -29.65 0.02 31.84
CA GLY A 28 -31.06 0.21 32.21
C GLY A 28 -31.94 0.97 31.22
N GLY A 29 -33.04 0.35 30.74
CA GLY A 29 -34.32 1.05 30.46
C GLY A 29 -34.97 0.93 29.07
N HIS A 30 -35.81 -0.10 28.87
CA HIS A 30 -37.05 -0.09 28.03
C HIS A 30 -38.18 0.72 28.75
N PRO A 31 -39.46 0.90 28.30
CA PRO A 31 -40.23 0.30 27.18
C PRO A 31 -41.23 1.25 26.42
N SER A 32 -42.08 0.63 25.58
CA SER A 32 -43.46 1.00 25.18
C SER A 32 -43.61 1.98 23.99
N THR A 33 -44.50 1.79 23.00
CA THR A 33 -45.91 1.40 23.14
C THR A 33 -46.53 0.93 21.81
N SER A 34 -47.58 0.12 21.96
CA SER A 34 -48.47 -0.55 21.01
C SER A 34 -49.14 0.27 19.89
N GLY A 35 -49.52 -0.44 18.83
CA GLY A 35 -50.57 -0.03 17.89
C GLY A 35 -50.94 -1.14 16.89
N SER A 36 -51.90 -1.99 17.24
CA SER A 36 -52.68 -2.85 16.33
C SER A 36 -54.14 -2.72 16.75
N PRO A 37 -55.13 -2.73 15.82
CA PRO A 37 -55.78 -4.01 15.49
C PRO A 37 -56.33 -4.16 14.04
N SER A 38 -56.50 -5.45 13.64
CA SER A 38 -57.54 -6.16 12.83
C SER A 38 -58.49 -5.37 11.88
N ALA A 39 -58.97 -5.88 10.73
CA ALA A 39 -59.51 -7.22 10.44
C ALA A 39 -59.72 -7.57 8.92
N VAL A 40 -59.79 -8.89 8.68
CA VAL A 40 -60.15 -9.83 7.57
C VAL A 40 -61.49 -9.61 6.80
N PRO A 41 -61.99 -10.49 5.88
CA PRO A 41 -61.41 -11.48 4.94
C PRO A 41 -62.05 -11.45 3.50
N GLY A 42 -61.55 -12.23 2.53
CA GLY A 42 -62.26 -12.45 1.25
C GLY A 42 -61.76 -13.66 0.45
N THR A 43 -62.64 -14.64 0.27
CA THR A 43 -62.39 -15.99 -0.29
C THR A 43 -62.54 -16.04 -1.83
N SER A 44 -61.82 -16.99 -2.45
CA SER A 44 -61.79 -17.39 -3.87
C SER A 44 -63.17 -17.78 -4.46
N PRO A 45 -63.35 -17.79 -5.80
CA PRO A 45 -63.22 -19.06 -6.55
C PRO A 45 -62.66 -18.97 -7.99
N ALA A 46 -62.10 -20.08 -8.47
CA ALA A 46 -61.83 -20.42 -9.90
C ALA A 46 -63.01 -21.21 -10.51
N PRO A 47 -63.23 -21.20 -11.86
CA PRO A 47 -62.69 -22.25 -12.77
C PRO A 47 -62.33 -21.74 -14.21
N SER A 48 -61.23 -22.20 -14.86
CA SER A 48 -61.09 -23.29 -15.88
C SER A 48 -61.36 -22.87 -17.37
N PRO A 49 -60.92 -23.63 -18.42
CA PRO A 49 -59.72 -23.38 -19.24
C PRO A 49 -60.02 -23.16 -20.76
N THR A 50 -58.97 -23.05 -21.62
CA THR A 50 -58.84 -23.38 -23.09
C THR A 50 -58.06 -22.29 -23.88
N PRO A 51 -57.30 -22.54 -24.99
CA PRO A 51 -56.42 -23.65 -25.39
C PRO A 51 -54.95 -23.23 -25.63
N THR A 52 -54.05 -24.21 -25.57
CA THR A 52 -52.60 -24.12 -25.81
C THR A 52 -52.23 -24.01 -27.29
N ALA A 53 -51.37 -23.06 -27.64
CA ALA A 53 -50.61 -23.04 -28.90
C ALA A 53 -49.19 -23.62 -28.66
N PRO A 54 -48.58 -24.34 -29.60
CA PRO A 54 -47.26 -24.95 -29.40
C PRO A 54 -46.16 -23.89 -29.49
N VAL A 55 -45.40 -23.69 -28.41
CA VAL A 55 -44.18 -22.87 -28.38
C VAL A 55 -42.98 -23.80 -28.51
N THR A 56 -42.25 -23.66 -29.60
CA THR A 56 -40.94 -24.27 -29.83
C THR A 56 -39.96 -23.84 -28.73
N PRO A 57 -39.16 -24.74 -28.12
CA PRO A 57 -38.12 -24.33 -27.18
C PRO A 57 -37.03 -23.54 -27.93
N GLY A 58 -37.07 -22.22 -27.84
CA GLY A 58 -35.95 -21.36 -28.19
C GLY A 58 -34.87 -21.51 -27.12
N THR A 59 -33.72 -22.07 -27.50
CA THR A 59 -32.48 -22.08 -26.72
C THR A 59 -32.24 -20.69 -26.10
N PRO A 60 -32.06 -20.57 -24.77
CA PRO A 60 -31.65 -19.31 -24.18
C PRO A 60 -30.33 -18.87 -24.80
N ALA A 61 -30.29 -17.66 -25.35
CA ALA A 61 -29.03 -17.05 -25.76
C ALA A 61 -28.06 -17.06 -24.57
N PRO A 62 -26.77 -17.40 -24.76
CA PRO A 62 -25.81 -17.31 -23.68
C PRO A 62 -25.75 -15.84 -23.25
N THR A 63 -26.20 -15.57 -22.03
CA THR A 63 -25.83 -14.35 -21.32
C THR A 63 -24.32 -14.44 -21.12
N THR A 64 -23.57 -13.92 -22.09
CA THR A 64 -22.16 -13.59 -21.88
C THR A 64 -22.15 -12.53 -20.80
N SER A 65 -21.95 -12.95 -19.55
CA SER A 65 -21.54 -12.05 -18.49
C SER A 65 -20.32 -11.29 -19.02
N ALA A 66 -20.45 -9.97 -19.14
CA ALA A 66 -19.28 -9.12 -19.31
C ALA A 66 -18.27 -9.49 -18.21
N PRO A 67 -16.97 -9.58 -18.49
CA PRO A 67 -16.02 -9.74 -17.41
C PRO A 67 -16.18 -8.53 -16.50
N ASP A 68 -16.57 -8.75 -15.25
CA ASP A 68 -16.38 -7.75 -14.22
C ASP A 68 -14.93 -7.29 -14.35
N GLY A 69 -14.71 -5.98 -14.50
CA GLY A 69 -13.38 -5.36 -14.45
C GLY A 69 -12.80 -5.46 -13.04
N GLY A 70 -12.74 -6.69 -12.52
CA GLY A 70 -12.34 -7.02 -11.18
C GLY A 70 -10.85 -6.79 -11.03
N THR A 71 -10.50 -6.07 -9.97
CA THR A 71 -9.13 -6.02 -9.45
C THR A 71 -8.58 -7.46 -9.39
N PRO A 72 -7.40 -7.74 -9.96
CA PRO A 72 -6.80 -9.07 -9.89
C PRO A 72 -6.79 -9.60 -8.45
N PRO A 73 -6.90 -10.93 -8.24
CA PRO A 73 -6.82 -11.49 -6.91
C PRO A 73 -5.46 -11.14 -6.29
N LEU A 74 -5.48 -10.66 -5.06
CA LEU A 74 -4.28 -10.23 -4.35
C LEU A 74 -3.40 -11.43 -4.02
N GLY A 75 -2.10 -11.30 -4.27
CA GLY A 75 -1.15 -12.41 -4.27
C GLY A 75 -1.06 -13.15 -5.62
N SER A 76 -1.77 -12.71 -6.65
CA SER A 76 -1.46 -13.10 -8.03
C SER A 76 -0.24 -12.33 -8.56
N ALA A 77 0.35 -12.81 -9.65
CA ALA A 77 1.47 -12.13 -10.31
C ALA A 77 1.14 -10.68 -10.76
N LEU A 78 -0.15 -10.30 -10.77
CA LEU A 78 -0.61 -8.96 -11.15
C LEU A 78 -0.72 -7.99 -9.96
N LEU A 79 -0.79 -8.50 -8.73
CA LEU A 79 -0.85 -7.71 -7.49
C LEU A 79 -0.14 -8.46 -6.36
N GLN A 80 1.17 -8.34 -6.32
CA GLN A 80 2.07 -8.92 -5.34
C GLN A 80 2.20 -7.97 -4.14
N PRO A 81 1.64 -8.28 -2.96
CA PRO A 81 1.82 -7.45 -1.78
C PRO A 81 3.28 -7.51 -1.34
N VAL A 82 3.89 -6.34 -1.13
CA VAL A 82 5.29 -6.23 -0.69
C VAL A 82 5.40 -5.92 0.79
N TRP A 83 4.44 -5.19 1.36
CA TRP A 83 4.52 -4.71 2.74
C TRP A 83 3.15 -4.13 3.16
N PRO A 84 2.73 -4.30 4.42
CA PRO A 84 3.42 -4.99 5.52
C PRO A 84 3.29 -6.51 5.55
N PHE A 85 2.32 -7.10 4.85
CA PHE A 85 2.06 -8.53 4.84
C PHE A 85 2.32 -9.13 3.45
N THR A 86 3.29 -10.03 3.35
CA THR A 86 3.63 -10.68 2.07
C THR A 86 2.69 -11.84 1.73
N THR A 87 1.81 -12.24 2.66
CA THR A 87 0.85 -13.33 2.50
C THR A 87 -0.51 -13.02 3.12
N LEU A 88 -1.57 -13.59 2.55
CA LEU A 88 -2.93 -13.38 3.03
C LEU A 88 -3.12 -13.93 4.46
N ALA A 89 -2.40 -15.00 4.79
CA ALA A 89 -2.44 -15.59 6.12
C ALA A 89 -1.90 -14.63 7.20
N GLN A 90 -0.85 -13.86 6.90
CA GLN A 90 -0.34 -12.82 7.80
C GLN A 90 -1.34 -11.68 7.99
N ALA A 91 -1.92 -11.17 6.89
CA ALA A 91 -2.95 -10.14 6.95
C ALA A 91 -4.18 -10.60 7.76
N GLN A 92 -4.65 -11.82 7.53
CA GLN A 92 -5.77 -12.40 8.27
C GLN A 92 -5.44 -12.68 9.74
N ALA A 93 -4.18 -13.01 10.07
CA ALA A 93 -3.75 -13.13 11.44
C ALA A 93 -3.82 -11.78 12.16
N TRP A 94 -3.23 -10.75 11.55
CA TRP A 94 -3.32 -9.38 12.05
C TRP A 94 -4.78 -8.92 12.20
N GLU A 95 -5.67 -9.19 11.23
CA GLU A 95 -7.08 -8.82 11.33
C GLU A 95 -7.79 -9.46 12.53
N ARG A 96 -7.47 -10.72 12.86
CA ARG A 96 -8.06 -11.40 14.02
C ARG A 96 -7.59 -10.76 15.31
N ASP A 97 -6.30 -10.47 15.40
CA ASP A 97 -5.69 -9.87 16.59
C ASP A 97 -6.21 -8.43 16.77
N PHE A 98 -6.25 -7.64 15.69
CA PHE A 98 -6.81 -6.28 15.66
C PHE A 98 -8.25 -6.20 16.18
N ARG A 99 -9.11 -7.17 15.82
CA ARG A 99 -10.49 -7.20 16.32
C ARG A 99 -10.59 -7.47 17.82
N SER A 100 -9.54 -8.01 18.43
CA SER A 100 -9.49 -8.31 19.86
C SER A 100 -8.97 -7.14 20.71
N ASP A 101 -7.96 -6.40 20.22
CA ASP A 101 -7.25 -5.39 21.02
C ASP A 101 -7.01 -4.04 20.33
N GLY A 102 -7.31 -3.91 19.03
CA GLY A 102 -7.18 -2.68 18.25
C GLY A 102 -5.75 -2.25 17.93
N HIS A 103 -4.75 -3.14 18.01
CA HIS A 103 -3.35 -2.75 17.79
C HIS A 103 -3.04 -2.27 16.36
N GLN A 104 -2.09 -1.36 16.19
CA GLN A 104 -1.62 -0.91 14.86
C GLN A 104 -2.76 -0.47 13.90
N PRO A 105 -3.66 0.45 14.31
CA PRO A 105 -4.80 0.87 13.48
C PRO A 105 -4.41 1.51 12.15
N TRP A 106 -3.14 1.92 12.01
CA TRP A 106 -2.60 2.50 10.79
C TRP A 106 -2.69 1.56 9.57
N HIS A 107 -2.76 0.24 9.75
CA HIS A 107 -2.98 -0.71 8.65
C HIS A 107 -4.32 -0.49 7.93
N LEU A 108 -5.31 0.14 8.57
CA LEU A 108 -6.60 0.47 7.95
C LEU A 108 -6.62 1.82 7.23
N ASP A 109 -5.56 2.62 7.40
CA ASP A 109 -5.40 3.94 6.80
C ASP A 109 -4.33 3.87 5.69
N PRO A 110 -4.70 4.09 4.42
CA PRO A 110 -3.76 4.00 3.30
C PRO A 110 -2.69 5.09 3.36
N VAL A 111 -2.99 6.26 3.92
CA VAL A 111 -2.02 7.36 4.09
C VAL A 111 -0.98 6.97 5.13
N GLN A 112 -1.41 6.50 6.30
CA GLN A 112 -0.48 6.11 7.36
C GLN A 112 0.35 4.89 6.95
N THR A 113 -0.24 3.95 6.21
CA THR A 113 0.48 2.80 5.63
C THR A 113 1.55 3.26 4.65
N ALA A 114 1.24 4.18 3.73
CA ALA A 114 2.19 4.71 2.76
C ALA A 114 3.38 5.44 3.42
N LEU A 115 3.12 6.26 4.45
CA LEU A 115 4.16 6.94 5.21
C LEU A 115 5.02 5.96 6.02
N SER A 116 4.38 4.95 6.65
CA SER A 116 5.09 3.91 7.41
C SER A 116 5.99 3.05 6.51
N PHE A 117 5.53 2.72 5.30
CA PHE A 117 6.35 2.08 4.29
C PHE A 117 7.57 2.94 3.91
N THR A 118 7.35 4.22 3.66
CA THR A 118 8.40 5.14 3.19
C THR A 118 9.45 5.42 4.26
N GLN A 119 9.03 5.82 5.46
CA GLN A 119 9.95 6.20 6.54
C GLN A 119 10.42 5.01 7.36
N GLY A 120 9.55 4.04 7.61
CA GLY A 120 9.87 2.87 8.44
C GLY A 120 10.60 1.79 7.66
N TYR A 121 10.01 1.32 6.56
CA TYR A 121 10.56 0.18 5.82
C TYR A 121 11.66 0.55 4.82
N LEU A 122 11.49 1.63 4.05
CA LEU A 122 12.54 2.11 3.13
C LEU A 122 13.59 2.96 3.86
N GLY A 123 13.23 3.61 4.96
CA GLY A 123 14.13 4.44 5.76
C GLY A 123 14.25 5.89 5.26
N PHE A 124 13.39 6.33 4.33
CA PHE A 124 13.45 7.66 3.72
C PHE A 124 12.83 8.73 4.63
N GLN A 125 13.55 9.11 5.69
CA GLN A 125 13.02 9.94 6.79
C GLN A 125 12.52 11.32 6.33
N ASP A 126 13.19 11.91 5.34
CA ASP A 126 12.84 13.24 4.82
C ASP A 126 11.53 13.23 4.01
N VAL A 127 11.03 12.05 3.61
CA VAL A 127 9.78 11.89 2.84
C VAL A 127 8.64 11.57 3.81
N GLY A 128 8.12 12.59 4.49
CA GLY A 128 7.14 12.46 5.57
C GLY A 128 5.78 13.11 5.33
N ARG A 129 5.51 13.55 4.10
CA ARG A 129 4.34 14.36 3.78
C ARG A 129 3.53 13.71 2.66
N VAL A 130 2.21 13.76 2.77
CA VAL A 130 1.33 13.44 1.63
C VAL A 130 1.23 14.65 0.70
N SER A 131 1.47 14.43 -0.59
CA SER A 131 1.26 15.41 -1.65
C SER A 131 -0.10 15.23 -2.33
N SER A 132 -0.57 13.99 -2.47
CA SER A 132 -1.89 13.68 -3.01
C SER A 132 -2.44 12.36 -2.45
N PRO A 133 -3.67 12.32 -1.97
CA PRO A 133 -4.36 11.06 -1.68
C PRO A 133 -5.47 10.79 -2.70
N THR A 134 -5.52 9.57 -3.25
CA THR A 134 -6.64 9.06 -4.04
C THR A 134 -7.00 7.66 -3.58
N VAL A 135 -8.25 7.44 -3.19
CA VAL A 135 -8.75 6.13 -2.74
C VAL A 135 -10.02 5.80 -3.52
N SER A 136 -10.07 4.63 -4.13
CA SER A 136 -11.21 4.13 -4.90
C SER A 136 -11.47 2.68 -4.54
N GLY A 137 -12.49 2.44 -3.72
CA GLY A 137 -12.85 1.10 -3.25
C GLY A 137 -11.70 0.40 -2.52
N ARG A 138 -11.10 -0.58 -3.19
CA ARG A 138 -10.03 -1.43 -2.65
C ARG A 138 -8.63 -1.04 -3.10
N ASP A 139 -8.51 0.10 -3.76
CA ASP A 139 -7.29 0.55 -4.41
C ASP A 139 -7.01 2.01 -4.01
N ALA A 140 -5.75 2.34 -3.76
CA ALA A 140 -5.31 3.68 -3.36
C ALA A 140 -4.00 4.07 -4.03
N ARG A 141 -3.89 5.34 -4.43
CA ARG A 141 -2.67 6.00 -4.88
C ARG A 141 -2.36 7.13 -3.92
N ILE A 142 -1.24 7.02 -3.22
CA ILE A 142 -0.81 8.01 -2.24
C ILE A 142 0.51 8.63 -2.74
N GLY A 143 0.44 9.86 -3.22
CA GLY A 143 1.60 10.70 -3.47
C GLY A 143 2.26 11.08 -2.15
N VAL A 144 3.55 10.77 -2.03
CA VAL A 144 4.40 11.19 -0.92
C VAL A 144 5.43 12.22 -1.38
N GLY A 145 5.81 13.12 -0.48
CA GLY A 145 6.71 14.23 -0.77
C GLY A 145 7.58 14.58 0.43
N LEU A 146 8.54 15.48 0.19
CA LEU A 146 9.47 15.94 1.21
C LEU A 146 8.73 16.69 2.34
N SER A 147 9.20 16.46 3.56
CA SER A 147 8.87 17.25 4.74
C SER A 147 9.60 18.59 4.63
N VAL A 148 8.91 19.60 4.10
CA VAL A 148 9.47 20.94 3.96
C VAL A 148 8.98 21.86 5.09
N PRO A 149 9.84 22.75 5.63
CA PRO A 149 9.41 23.77 6.57
C PRO A 149 8.26 24.62 6.02
N GLU A 150 7.46 25.17 6.92
CA GLU A 150 6.38 26.10 6.56
C GLU A 150 6.96 27.30 5.77
N GLY A 151 6.33 27.65 4.63
CA GLY A 151 6.79 28.70 3.73
C GLY A 151 7.68 28.26 2.55
N ALA A 152 8.20 27.02 2.54
CA ALA A 152 8.96 26.47 1.41
C ALA A 152 8.05 25.80 0.35
N GLU A 153 7.00 26.51 -0.08
CA GLU A 153 5.94 25.91 -0.91
C GLU A 153 6.44 25.43 -2.28
N GLY A 154 7.46 26.08 -2.83
CA GLY A 154 8.09 25.70 -4.11
C GLY A 154 8.84 24.37 -4.08
N ALA A 155 9.11 23.80 -2.89
CA ALA A 155 9.76 22.50 -2.72
C ALA A 155 8.75 21.34 -2.50
N ARG A 156 7.44 21.61 -2.63
CA ARG A 156 6.35 20.63 -2.40
C ARG A 156 6.11 19.74 -3.63
N GLY A 157 7.14 19.02 -4.06
CA GLY A 157 7.02 18.02 -5.12
C GLY A 157 6.51 16.67 -4.59
N THR A 158 5.88 15.88 -5.47
CA THR A 158 5.69 14.44 -5.25
C THR A 158 6.99 13.72 -5.56
N VAL A 159 7.51 12.99 -4.57
CA VAL A 159 8.71 12.14 -4.64
C VAL A 159 8.38 10.79 -5.27
N ALA A 160 7.22 10.21 -4.91
CA ALA A 160 6.70 8.97 -5.47
C ALA A 160 5.18 8.89 -5.29
N VAL A 161 4.51 8.06 -6.10
CA VAL A 161 3.10 7.71 -5.91
C VAL A 161 3.04 6.24 -5.53
N ILE A 162 2.68 5.95 -4.29
CA ILE A 162 2.60 4.59 -3.76
C ILE A 162 1.25 4.00 -4.14
N HIS A 163 1.27 2.81 -4.73
CA HIS A 163 0.06 2.03 -5.04
C HIS A 163 -0.20 1.05 -3.90
N LEU A 164 -1.38 1.17 -3.29
CA LEU A 164 -1.86 0.30 -2.23
C LEU A 164 -3.17 -0.37 -2.60
N VAL A 165 -3.41 -1.55 -2.03
CA VAL A 165 -4.64 -2.31 -2.20
C VAL A 165 -5.09 -2.95 -0.88
N ARG A 166 -6.40 -3.11 -0.68
CA ARG A 166 -6.95 -3.80 0.50
C ARG A 166 -6.75 -5.31 0.42
N TYR A 167 -5.99 -5.92 1.31
CA TYR A 167 -5.67 -7.34 1.29
C TYR A 167 -6.58 -8.19 2.16
N GLY A 168 -7.44 -8.99 1.53
CA GLY A 168 -8.49 -9.75 2.19
C GLY A 168 -9.88 -9.20 1.91
N ASN A 169 -10.95 -9.97 2.13
CA ASN A 169 -12.32 -9.59 1.73
C ASN A 169 -13.16 -9.00 2.87
N GLY A 170 -12.59 -8.93 4.08
CA GLY A 170 -13.28 -8.40 5.25
C GLY A 170 -13.35 -6.86 5.26
N PRO A 171 -14.24 -6.28 6.09
CA PRO A 171 -14.32 -4.83 6.28
C PRO A 171 -13.02 -4.24 6.86
N ASP A 172 -12.27 -5.04 7.62
CA ASP A 172 -11.00 -4.66 8.24
C ASP A 172 -9.78 -5.13 7.41
N ALA A 173 -9.97 -5.44 6.13
CA ALA A 173 -8.86 -5.82 5.25
C ALA A 173 -7.80 -4.70 5.23
N PRO A 174 -6.56 -4.97 5.66
CA PRO A 174 -5.50 -3.96 5.75
C PRO A 174 -5.06 -3.49 4.37
N TRP A 175 -4.45 -2.31 4.30
CA TRP A 175 -3.80 -1.81 3.10
C TRP A 175 -2.40 -2.41 2.96
N GLU A 176 -2.12 -2.91 1.76
CA GLU A 176 -0.81 -3.43 1.36
C GLU A 176 -0.24 -2.56 0.26
N VAL A 177 1.02 -2.18 0.40
CA VAL A 177 1.79 -1.65 -0.71
C VAL A 177 2.01 -2.76 -1.72
N VAL A 178 1.75 -2.46 -2.98
CA VAL A 178 2.02 -3.37 -4.10
C VAL A 178 3.10 -2.85 -5.03
N GLY A 179 3.42 -1.56 -5.00
CA GLY A 179 4.46 -0.94 -5.84
C GLY A 179 4.31 0.58 -5.90
N THR A 180 4.87 1.20 -6.94
CA THR A 180 4.64 2.61 -7.26
C THR A 180 4.05 2.80 -8.65
N ASP A 181 3.26 3.86 -8.79
CA ASP A 181 2.96 4.44 -10.10
C ASP A 181 4.12 5.36 -10.47
N ASP A 182 5.03 4.84 -11.30
CA ASP A 182 6.26 5.52 -11.69
C ASP A 182 5.99 6.82 -12.46
N THR A 183 6.82 7.83 -12.21
CA THR A 183 6.66 9.16 -12.80
C THR A 183 7.87 9.53 -13.66
N THR A 184 8.76 10.33 -13.09
CA THR A 184 9.97 10.84 -13.73
C THR A 184 11.18 9.94 -13.49
N LEU A 185 11.07 8.98 -12.57
CA LEU A 185 11.96 7.84 -12.40
C LEU A 185 11.10 6.57 -12.50
N SER A 186 11.51 5.62 -13.33
CA SER A 186 10.84 4.34 -13.47
C SER A 186 11.77 3.15 -13.29
N LEU A 187 11.19 2.03 -12.85
CA LEU A 187 11.83 0.73 -12.64
C LEU A 187 11.00 -0.34 -13.35
N THR A 188 11.36 -0.62 -14.59
CA THR A 188 10.63 -1.56 -15.47
C THR A 188 11.35 -2.89 -15.65
N THR A 189 12.63 -2.96 -15.26
CA THR A 189 13.43 -4.17 -15.23
C THR A 189 13.88 -4.40 -13.79
N PRO A 190 13.66 -5.58 -13.21
CA PRO A 190 12.87 -6.67 -13.78
C PRO A 190 11.37 -6.31 -13.81
N ALA A 191 10.58 -7.07 -14.59
CA ALA A 191 9.14 -6.84 -14.66
C ALA A 191 8.48 -7.15 -13.30
N TYR A 192 7.37 -6.47 -13.03
CA TYR A 192 6.56 -6.70 -11.83
C TYR A 192 6.21 -8.18 -11.65
N GLY A 193 6.36 -8.71 -10.42
CA GLY A 193 6.03 -10.10 -10.08
C GLY A 193 6.93 -11.17 -10.71
N SER A 194 8.00 -10.77 -11.40
CA SER A 194 8.99 -11.70 -11.97
C SER A 194 9.76 -12.43 -10.88
N VAL A 195 10.24 -13.63 -11.21
CA VAL A 195 11.16 -14.39 -10.36
C VAL A 195 12.58 -13.91 -10.64
N VAL A 196 13.35 -13.62 -9.59
CA VAL A 196 14.72 -13.11 -9.71
C VAL A 196 15.71 -13.94 -8.89
N HIS A 197 16.93 -14.04 -9.41
CA HIS A 197 18.08 -14.59 -8.69
C HIS A 197 19.15 -13.51 -8.54
N SER A 198 20.11 -13.75 -7.65
CA SER A 198 21.27 -12.86 -7.47
C SER A 198 22.38 -13.22 -8.47
N PRO A 199 22.99 -12.24 -9.15
CA PRO A 199 22.63 -10.82 -9.18
C PRO A 199 21.39 -10.56 -10.05
N VAL A 200 20.59 -9.56 -9.66
CA VAL A 200 19.43 -9.12 -10.44
C VAL A 200 19.79 -7.90 -11.29
N LEU A 201 19.48 -7.94 -12.58
CA LEU A 201 19.54 -6.76 -13.44
C LEU A 201 18.32 -5.87 -13.15
N THR A 202 18.58 -4.60 -12.87
CA THR A 202 17.56 -3.57 -12.64
C THR A 202 17.70 -2.46 -13.66
N GLY A 203 16.61 -1.77 -13.97
CA GLY A 203 16.64 -0.65 -14.91
C GLY A 203 15.28 -0.05 -15.23
N GLY A 204 15.32 1.05 -15.95
CA GLY A 204 14.13 1.79 -16.37
C GLY A 204 14.51 3.08 -17.06
N ARG A 205 13.76 4.16 -16.80
CA ARG A 205 14.02 5.48 -17.39
C ARG A 205 14.00 6.57 -16.34
N ILE A 206 14.66 7.68 -16.64
CA ILE A 206 14.70 8.85 -15.78
C ILE A 206 14.62 10.16 -16.58
N THR A 207 13.92 11.15 -16.03
CA THR A 207 13.81 12.50 -16.60
C THR A 207 14.17 13.54 -15.55
N GLY A 208 15.32 14.20 -15.67
CA GLY A 208 15.83 15.13 -14.66
C GLY A 208 17.26 15.55 -14.98
N VAL A 209 17.95 16.22 -14.05
CA VAL A 209 19.35 16.66 -14.24
C VAL A 209 20.26 15.71 -13.48
N ASP A 210 21.27 15.16 -14.17
CA ASP A 210 22.39 14.35 -13.64
C ASP A 210 22.09 13.65 -12.30
N GLU A 211 21.16 12.71 -12.32
CA GLU A 211 20.68 12.00 -11.14
C GLU A 211 21.55 10.76 -10.89
N SER A 212 22.03 10.63 -9.65
CA SER A 212 22.81 9.49 -9.19
C SER A 212 21.86 8.41 -8.67
N ILE A 213 21.57 7.41 -9.50
CA ILE A 213 20.61 6.34 -9.16
C ILE A 213 21.27 5.32 -8.22
N ARG A 214 20.58 5.07 -7.12
CA ARG A 214 20.86 4.01 -6.15
C ARG A 214 19.77 2.98 -6.23
N VAL A 215 20.13 1.71 -6.08
CA VAL A 215 19.18 0.61 -6.06
C VAL A 215 19.40 -0.22 -4.80
N GLN A 216 18.31 -0.67 -4.18
CA GLN A 216 18.35 -1.59 -3.05
C GLN A 216 17.38 -2.74 -3.28
N VAL A 217 17.80 -3.94 -2.87
CA VAL A 217 16.93 -5.11 -2.71
C VAL A 217 16.62 -5.26 -1.23
N ARG A 218 15.34 -5.35 -0.88
CA ARG A 218 14.84 -5.43 0.51
C ARG A 218 13.83 -6.57 0.65
N GLN A 219 13.58 -6.97 1.89
CA GLN A 219 12.49 -7.86 2.25
C GLN A 219 11.90 -7.42 3.61
N PRO A 220 10.59 -7.59 3.86
CA PRO A 220 9.96 -7.17 5.11
C PRO A 220 10.56 -7.75 6.38
N SER A 221 11.09 -8.97 6.34
CA SER A 221 11.74 -9.61 7.51
C SER A 221 13.12 -9.06 7.86
N SER A 222 13.67 -8.13 7.07
CA SER A 222 14.98 -7.49 7.32
C SER A 222 14.86 -5.98 7.40
N THR A 223 15.48 -5.39 8.43
CA THR A 223 15.60 -3.93 8.56
C THR A 223 16.66 -3.34 7.62
N ALA A 224 17.68 -4.11 7.27
CA ALA A 224 18.74 -3.69 6.35
C ALA A 224 18.48 -4.18 4.91
N PRO A 225 18.92 -3.45 3.88
CA PRO A 225 18.94 -3.96 2.51
C PRO A 225 19.74 -5.27 2.39
N LEU A 226 19.22 -6.21 1.60
CA LEU A 226 19.89 -7.48 1.25
C LEU A 226 21.03 -7.28 0.25
N GLY A 227 20.96 -6.20 -0.52
CA GLY A 227 21.92 -5.84 -1.54
C GLY A 227 21.70 -4.40 -1.98
N THR A 228 22.78 -3.73 -2.38
CA THR A 228 22.74 -2.37 -2.89
C THR A 228 23.60 -2.22 -4.12
N ALA A 229 23.20 -1.35 -5.03
CA ALA A 229 24.02 -0.89 -6.14
C ALA A 229 24.01 0.63 -6.18
N CYS A 230 25.16 1.18 -6.52
CA CYS A 230 25.41 2.60 -6.68
C CYS A 230 26.55 2.74 -7.70
N CYS A 231 26.71 3.85 -8.40
CA CYS A 231 25.85 5.02 -8.45
C CYS A 231 25.63 5.28 -9.94
N THR A 232 24.55 4.75 -10.50
CA THR A 232 24.35 4.81 -11.95
C THR A 232 23.99 6.23 -12.32
N THR A 233 24.88 6.92 -13.02
CA THR A 233 24.61 8.25 -13.54
C THR A 233 23.62 8.15 -14.69
N ALA A 234 22.49 8.86 -14.58
CA ALA A 234 21.57 9.07 -15.68
C ALA A 234 20.87 10.42 -15.50
N GLY A 235 20.67 11.15 -16.59
CA GLY A 235 20.06 12.48 -16.55
C GLY A 235 19.75 12.95 -17.97
N GLY A 236 18.75 13.80 -18.12
CA GLY A 236 18.21 14.26 -19.40
C GLY A 236 16.71 13.99 -19.50
N SER A 237 16.20 13.88 -20.72
CA SER A 237 14.78 13.53 -20.96
C SER A 237 14.66 12.04 -21.22
N ALA A 238 13.90 11.36 -20.36
CA ALA A 238 13.61 9.94 -20.42
C ALA A 238 14.86 9.09 -20.74
N GLN A 239 16.00 9.32 -20.12
CA GLN A 239 17.20 8.54 -20.38
C GLN A 239 17.09 7.14 -19.79
N PRO A 240 17.55 6.09 -20.49
CA PRO A 240 17.60 4.75 -19.93
C PRO A 240 18.66 4.67 -18.83
N TRP A 241 18.42 3.82 -17.84
CA TRP A 241 19.40 3.47 -16.83
C TRP A 241 19.32 1.98 -16.49
N ASN A 242 20.43 1.42 -16.01
CA ASN A 242 20.45 0.06 -15.46
C ASN A 242 21.52 -0.10 -14.37
N ALA A 243 21.36 -1.11 -13.54
CA ALA A 243 22.32 -1.52 -12.53
C ALA A 243 22.16 -3.03 -12.22
N SER A 244 23.28 -3.72 -12.01
CA SER A 244 23.25 -5.10 -11.51
C SER A 244 23.39 -5.08 -9.98
N VAL A 245 22.46 -5.71 -9.27
CA VAL A 245 22.43 -5.73 -7.81
C VAL A 245 22.66 -7.16 -7.33
N SER A 246 23.80 -7.39 -6.69
CA SER A 246 24.02 -8.63 -5.94
C SER A 246 23.34 -8.51 -4.58
N PHE A 247 22.59 -9.54 -4.19
CA PHE A 247 21.98 -9.65 -2.87
C PHE A 247 22.16 -11.05 -2.29
N THR A 248 22.07 -11.18 -0.97
CA THR A 248 22.19 -12.46 -0.25
C THR A 248 21.19 -12.50 0.92
N GLY A 249 20.90 -13.70 1.43
CA GLY A 249 20.04 -13.87 2.61
C GLY A 249 18.53 -13.69 2.38
N ALA A 250 18.10 -13.63 1.11
CA ALA A 250 16.69 -13.60 0.74
C ALA A 250 16.00 -14.89 1.19
N HIS A 251 14.91 -14.75 1.95
CA HIS A 251 14.11 -15.88 2.43
C HIS A 251 12.60 -15.58 2.45
N ASP A 252 12.21 -14.31 2.31
CA ASP A 252 10.81 -13.96 2.09
C ASP A 252 10.40 -14.36 0.66
N PRO A 253 9.13 -14.73 0.43
CA PRO A 253 8.64 -15.09 -0.91
C PRO A 253 8.61 -13.90 -1.88
N VAL A 254 8.62 -12.68 -1.35
CA VAL A 254 8.57 -11.43 -2.10
C VAL A 254 9.72 -10.53 -1.66
N LEU A 255 10.40 -9.95 -2.63
CA LEU A 255 11.40 -8.91 -2.41
C LEU A 255 10.89 -7.58 -2.97
N THR A 256 11.35 -6.50 -2.36
CA THR A 256 11.15 -5.14 -2.84
C THR A 256 12.44 -4.69 -3.52
N ILE A 257 12.36 -4.30 -4.79
CA ILE A 257 13.44 -3.55 -5.44
C ILE A 257 13.03 -2.09 -5.44
N VAL A 258 13.84 -1.23 -4.83
CA VAL A 258 13.64 0.22 -4.81
C VAL A 258 14.80 0.88 -5.55
N ALA A 259 14.47 1.78 -6.49
CA ALA A 259 15.44 2.67 -7.11
C ALA A 259 15.12 4.12 -6.70
N PHE A 260 16.15 4.88 -6.36
CA PHE A 260 15.97 6.25 -5.88
C PHE A 260 17.13 7.16 -6.27
N THR A 261 16.85 8.46 -6.31
CA THR A 261 17.80 9.54 -6.60
C THR A 261 17.62 10.67 -5.60
N GLY A 262 18.64 11.50 -5.47
CA GLY A 262 18.65 12.67 -4.59
C GLY A 262 20.06 13.22 -4.45
N GLY A 263 20.25 14.08 -3.45
CA GLY A 263 21.53 14.70 -3.10
C GLY A 263 21.60 16.20 -3.33
N HIS A 264 20.55 16.85 -3.85
CA HIS A 264 20.48 18.30 -4.02
C HIS A 264 19.70 18.97 -2.89
N LEU A 265 18.47 18.52 -2.65
CA LEU A 265 17.53 19.02 -1.64
C LEU A 265 17.38 18.06 -0.45
N SER A 266 17.46 16.76 -0.70
CA SER A 266 17.35 15.68 0.30
C SER A 266 18.12 14.45 -0.17
N GLU A 267 18.37 13.49 0.73
CA GLU A 267 18.91 12.18 0.37
C GLU A 267 18.05 11.47 -0.69
N VAL A 268 16.72 11.65 -0.63
CA VAL A 268 15.76 11.07 -1.57
C VAL A 268 14.83 12.14 -2.11
N GLU A 269 14.97 12.44 -3.38
CA GLU A 269 14.11 13.37 -4.12
C GLU A 269 13.11 12.65 -5.02
N ARG A 270 13.43 11.42 -5.44
CA ARG A 270 12.56 10.56 -6.23
C ARG A 270 12.82 9.10 -5.88
N PHE A 271 11.77 8.28 -5.87
CA PHE A 271 11.93 6.83 -5.82
C PHE A 271 10.81 6.09 -6.56
N THR A 272 11.11 4.85 -6.90
CA THR A 272 10.19 3.88 -7.52
C THR A 272 10.43 2.51 -6.88
N VAL A 273 9.37 1.70 -6.80
CA VAL A 273 9.37 0.37 -6.20
C VAL A 273 8.70 -0.62 -7.14
N THR A 274 9.34 -1.78 -7.32
CA THR A 274 8.71 -2.95 -7.94
C THR A 274 8.78 -4.17 -7.01
N ALA A 275 7.75 -5.00 -7.08
CA ALA A 275 7.67 -6.27 -6.39
C ALA A 275 8.27 -7.37 -7.26
N VAL A 276 9.09 -8.25 -6.68
CA VAL A 276 9.63 -9.44 -7.34
C VAL A 276 9.52 -10.65 -6.43
N ARG A 277 9.63 -11.85 -6.98
CA ARG A 277 9.63 -13.11 -6.23
C ARG A 277 11.03 -13.67 -6.17
N THR A 278 11.38 -14.23 -5.01
CA THR A 278 12.65 -14.94 -4.84
C THR A 278 12.64 -16.22 -5.67
N GLY A 279 13.69 -16.45 -6.46
CA GLY A 279 13.91 -17.64 -7.26
C GLY A 279 14.95 -18.58 -6.69
#